data_AF-A0AAD7M4N8-F1
#
_entry.id   AF-A0AAD7M4N8-F1
#
_cell.length_a   1.000
_cell.length_b   1.000
_cell.length_c   1.000
_cell.angle_alpha   90.00
_cell.angle_beta   90.00
_cell.angle_gamma   90.00
#
_symmetry.space_group_name_H-M   'P 1'
#
loop_
_entity.id
_entity.type
_entity.pdbx_description
1 polymer ?
#
loop_
_entity_poly.entity_id
_entity_poly.type
_entity_poly.pdbx_seq_one_letter_code
_entity_poly.pdbx_strand_id
1 'polypeptide(L)'
;MAFLLTLKSMANGASCEAVLDDPDVDAVHIPLPTSLHVRWAVLAAQKKKHVLLEKPVALNTAEFDVITEACENNRVQFMDCTMWMHHPRTA
;
A
#
# COMPACT_ATOMS: atom_id res chain seq x y z
N MET A 1 -22.46 -5.72 6.06
CA MET A 1 -21.68 -6.96 5.84
C MET A 1 -20.22 -6.56 5.86
N ALA A 2 -19.55 -6.68 7.02
CA ALA A 2 -18.14 -6.30 7.14
C ALA A 2 -17.29 -7.40 6.49
N PHE A 3 -16.71 -7.12 5.33
CA PHE A 3 -15.63 -7.96 4.80
C PHE A 3 -14.43 -7.77 5.72
N LEU A 4 -14.00 -8.83 6.40
CA LEU A 4 -12.71 -8.85 7.08
C LEU A 4 -11.65 -8.96 5.98
N LEU A 5 -10.96 -7.85 5.69
CA LEU A 5 -9.81 -7.84 4.79
C LEU A 5 -8.58 -8.38 5.53
N THR A 6 -7.84 -9.29 4.92
CA THR A 6 -6.55 -9.76 5.41
C THR A 6 -5.46 -8.77 5.03
N LEU A 7 -4.96 -8.04 6.02
CA LEU A 7 -3.84 -7.10 5.89
C LEU A 7 -2.52 -7.76 6.30
N LYS A 8 -1.49 -7.66 5.45
CA LYS A 8 -0.13 -8.14 5.78
C LYS A 8 0.89 -7.03 5.57
N SER A 9 1.79 -6.87 6.55
CA SER A 9 2.88 -5.90 6.44
C SER A 9 4.06 -6.50 5.69
N MET A 10 4.65 -5.73 4.76
CA MET A 10 5.80 -6.17 3.99
C MET A 10 7.11 -5.92 4.73
N ALA A 11 7.98 -6.94 4.76
CA ALA A 11 9.32 -6.88 5.33
C ALA A 11 10.37 -7.31 4.29
N ASN A 12 11.54 -6.64 4.31
CA ASN A 12 12.66 -6.69 3.35
C ASN A 12 12.79 -7.93 2.43
N GLY A 13 13.09 -7.68 1.15
CA GLY A 13 13.60 -8.68 0.20
C GLY A 13 12.55 -9.68 -0.29
N ALA A 14 12.98 -10.93 -0.53
CA ALA A 14 12.18 -12.04 -1.09
C ALA A 14 10.87 -12.35 -0.31
N SER A 15 10.72 -11.82 0.90
CA SER A 15 9.49 -11.88 1.69
C SER A 15 8.38 -11.02 1.09
N CYS A 16 8.71 -9.88 0.46
CA CYS A 16 7.72 -8.99 -0.14
C CYS A 16 7.01 -9.65 -1.33
N GLU A 17 7.74 -10.24 -2.28
CA GLU A 17 7.12 -10.94 -3.41
C GLU A 17 6.22 -12.10 -2.93
N ALA A 18 6.67 -12.87 -1.94
CA ALA A 18 5.88 -13.96 -1.39
C ALA A 18 4.56 -13.47 -0.75
N VAL A 19 4.55 -12.32 -0.07
CA VAL A 19 3.32 -11.71 0.46
C VAL A 19 2.38 -11.25 -0.66
N LEU A 20 2.91 -10.75 -1.77
CA LEU A 20 2.09 -10.29 -2.89
C LEU A 20 1.48 -11.43 -3.70
N ASP A 21 2.15 -12.59 -3.74
CA ASP A 21 1.66 -13.80 -4.42
C ASP A 21 0.72 -14.65 -3.54
N ASP A 22 0.64 -14.37 -2.24
CA ASP A 22 -0.25 -15.03 -1.29
C ASP A 22 -1.73 -14.72 -1.63
N PRO A 23 -2.54 -15.69 -2.07
CA PRO A 23 -3.93 -15.45 -2.49
C PRO A 23 -4.84 -15.04 -1.33
N ASP A 24 -4.46 -15.32 -0.07
CA ASP A 24 -5.26 -15.02 1.11
C ASP A 24 -5.07 -13.59 1.64
N VAL A 25 -4.13 -12.84 1.05
CA VAL A 25 -3.86 -11.43 1.41
C VAL A 25 -4.72 -10.51 0.55
N ASP A 26 -5.53 -9.63 1.15
CA ASP A 26 -6.33 -8.65 0.42
C ASP A 26 -5.63 -7.29 0.28
N ALA A 27 -4.86 -6.93 1.30
CA ALA A 27 -4.19 -5.64 1.41
C ALA A 27 -2.77 -5.78 1.95
N VAL A 28 -1.89 -4.86 1.55
CA VAL A 28 -0.52 -4.78 2.06
C VAL A 28 -0.21 -3.44 2.69
N HIS A 29 0.46 -3.49 3.84
CA HIS A 29 1.08 -2.34 4.47
C HIS A 29 2.55 -2.27 4.07
N ILE A 30 3.01 -1.12 3.61
CA ILE A 30 4.36 -0.93 3.05
C ILE A 30 5.16 0.06 3.93
N PRO A 31 5.76 -0.40 5.05
CA PRO A 31 6.62 0.41 5.90
C PRO A 31 8.09 0.37 5.46
N LEU A 32 8.33 0.51 4.16
CA LEU A 32 9.66 0.48 3.56
C LEU A 32 10.23 1.90 3.43
N PRO A 33 11.53 2.07 3.14
CA PRO A 33 12.06 3.38 2.77
C PRO A 33 11.30 3.98 1.58
N THR A 34 11.04 5.28 1.60
CA THR A 34 10.25 5.99 0.57
C THR A 34 10.76 5.77 -0.85
N SER A 35 12.09 5.63 -1.04
CA SER A 35 12.68 5.34 -2.36
C SER A 35 12.25 4.00 -2.97
N LEU A 36 11.65 3.10 -2.18
CA LEU A 36 11.14 1.80 -2.62
C LEU A 36 9.62 1.78 -2.81
N HIS A 37 8.92 2.84 -2.43
CA HIS A 37 7.45 2.88 -2.44
C HIS A 37 6.86 2.69 -3.84
N VAL A 38 7.37 3.40 -4.85
CA VAL A 38 6.88 3.27 -6.23
C VAL A 38 6.94 1.83 -6.70
N ARG A 39 8.10 1.16 -6.53
CA ARG A 39 8.27 -0.24 -6.93
C ARG A 39 7.24 -1.15 -6.29
N TRP A 40 7.09 -1.08 -4.98
CA TRP A 40 6.27 -2.05 -4.24
C TRP A 40 4.79 -1.75 -4.29
N ALA A 41 4.39 -0.48 -4.29
CA ALA A 41 2.99 -0.09 -4.41
C ALA A 41 2.44 -0.43 -5.81
N VAL A 42 3.20 -0.15 -6.87
CA VAL A 42 2.81 -0.50 -8.25
C VAL A 42 2.69 -2.01 -8.40
N LEU A 43 3.66 -2.78 -7.89
CA LEU A 43 3.62 -4.24 -7.96
C LEU A 43 2.43 -4.82 -7.16
N ALA A 44 2.16 -4.29 -5.97
CA ALA A 44 1.01 -4.68 -5.17
C ALA A 44 -0.32 -4.42 -5.90
N ALA A 45 -0.46 -3.24 -6.52
CA ALA A 45 -1.63 -2.91 -7.31
C ALA A 45 -1.81 -3.85 -8.52
N GLN A 46 -0.74 -4.15 -9.25
CA GLN A 46 -0.75 -5.12 -10.36
C GLN A 46 -1.19 -6.52 -9.90
N LYS A 47 -0.81 -6.92 -8.69
CA LYS A 47 -1.20 -8.17 -8.02
C LYS A 47 -2.58 -8.11 -7.34
N LYS A 48 -3.35 -7.04 -7.59
CA LYS A 48 -4.70 -6.82 -7.07
C LYS A 48 -4.78 -6.74 -5.54
N LYS A 49 -3.72 -6.30 -4.88
CA LYS A 49 -3.70 -6.04 -3.44
C LYS A 49 -4.01 -4.57 -3.17
N HIS A 50 -4.85 -4.28 -2.19
CA HIS A 50 -5.03 -2.92 -1.68
C HIS A 50 -3.75 -2.43 -0.99
N VAL A 51 -3.50 -1.12 -1.02
CA VAL A 51 -2.22 -0.54 -0.59
C VAL A 51 -2.43 0.42 0.57
N LEU A 52 -1.77 0.15 1.70
CA LEU A 52 -1.59 1.06 2.82
C LEU A 52 -0.12 1.47 2.88
N LEU A 53 0.20 2.73 2.54
CA LEU A 53 1.58 3.18 2.37
C LEU A 53 2.07 4.03 3.54
N GLU A 54 3.28 3.77 4.04
CA GLU A 54 3.86 4.63 5.07
C GLU A 54 4.18 6.03 4.55
N LYS A 55 4.26 6.98 5.47
CA LYS A 55 4.63 8.36 5.17
C LYS A 55 6.16 8.58 5.30
N PRO A 56 6.77 9.45 4.46
CA PRO A 56 6.17 10.09 3.30
C PRO A 56 5.93 9.09 2.17
N VAL A 57 4.80 9.27 1.45
CA VAL A 57 4.29 8.32 0.45
C VAL A 57 5.22 8.22 -0.77
N ALA A 58 5.82 9.33 -1.20
CA ALA A 58 6.72 9.39 -2.34
C ALA A 58 7.76 10.50 -2.15
N LEU A 59 8.84 10.50 -2.93
CA LEU A 59 9.87 11.55 -2.84
C LEU A 59 9.45 12.87 -3.49
N ASN A 60 8.49 12.82 -4.42
CA ASN A 60 7.95 13.96 -5.14
C ASN A 60 6.54 13.65 -5.67
N THR A 61 5.86 14.64 -6.24
CA THR A 61 4.48 14.50 -6.74
C THR A 61 4.39 13.57 -7.95
N ALA A 62 5.37 13.57 -8.85
CA ALA A 62 5.35 12.69 -10.02
C ALA A 62 5.41 11.20 -9.62
N GLU A 63 6.21 10.85 -8.60
CA GLU A 63 6.22 9.51 -8.04
C GLU A 63 4.91 9.14 -7.33
N PHE A 64 4.25 10.11 -6.69
CA PHE A 64 2.93 9.90 -6.10
C PHE A 64 1.88 9.58 -7.17
N ASP A 65 1.87 10.35 -8.27
CA ASP A 65 0.95 10.15 -9.39
C ASP A 65 1.09 8.73 -9.98
N VAL A 66 2.33 8.23 -10.14
CA VAL A 66 2.60 6.86 -10.59
C VAL A 66 1.96 5.81 -9.67
N ILE A 67 2.01 6.03 -8.35
CA ILE A 67 1.43 5.10 -7.37
C ILE A 67 -0.10 5.11 -7.44
N THR A 68 -0.71 6.30 -7.49
CA THR A 68 -2.17 6.42 -7.50
C THR A 68 -2.77 5.92 -8.81
N GLU A 69 -2.16 6.25 -9.96
CA GLU A 69 -2.59 5.74 -11.27
C GLU A 69 -2.51 4.21 -11.32
N ALA A 70 -1.46 3.60 -10.76
CA ALA A 70 -1.35 2.15 -10.71
C ALA A 70 -2.48 1.53 -9.87
N CYS A 71 -2.85 2.13 -8.75
CA CYS A 71 -3.95 1.67 -7.91
C CYS A 71 -5.31 1.80 -8.62
N GLU A 72 -5.58 2.95 -9.24
CA GLU A 72 -6.81 3.22 -9.99
C GLU A 72 -6.96 2.27 -11.19
N ASN A 73 -5.93 2.15 -12.03
CA ASN A 73 -5.92 1.27 -13.20
C ASN A 73 -6.15 -0.20 -12.84
N ASN A 74 -5.70 -0.60 -11.65
CA ASN A 74 -5.89 -1.95 -11.16
C ASN A 74 -7.15 -2.16 -10.32
N ARG A 75 -7.91 -1.10 -10.05
CA ARG A 75 -9.12 -1.09 -9.22
C ARG A 75 -8.88 -1.55 -7.79
N VAL A 76 -7.76 -1.14 -7.20
CA VAL A 76 -7.44 -1.38 -5.79
C VAL A 76 -7.51 -0.09 -4.99
N GLN A 77 -7.88 -0.19 -3.71
CA GLN A 77 -7.88 0.94 -2.79
C GLN A 77 -6.45 1.32 -2.40
N PHE A 78 -6.24 2.62 -2.23
CA PHE A 78 -5.01 3.23 -1.73
C PHE A 78 -5.32 4.08 -0.51
N MET A 79 -4.45 4.03 0.50
CA MET A 79 -4.50 4.87 1.68
C MET A 79 -3.09 5.14 2.18
N ASP A 80 -2.84 6.33 2.72
CA ASP A 80 -1.60 6.65 3.41
C ASP A 80 -1.71 6.40 4.93
N CYS A 81 -0.57 6.25 5.60
CA CYS A 81 -0.53 6.04 7.05
C CYS A 81 -0.69 7.35 7.85
N THR A 82 -1.51 8.29 7.39
CA THR A 82 -1.80 9.54 8.11
C THR A 82 -2.78 9.28 9.25
N MET A 83 -2.27 8.59 10.29
CA MET A 83 -3.05 8.11 11.44
C MET A 83 -3.81 9.21 12.19
N TRP A 84 -3.29 10.44 12.15
CA TRP A 84 -3.90 11.57 12.85
C TRP A 84 -5.31 11.86 12.35
N MET A 85 -5.68 11.56 11.10
CA MET A 85 -7.06 11.74 10.62
C MET A 85 -8.06 10.76 11.26
N HIS A 86 -7.59 9.72 11.95
CA HIS A 86 -8.42 8.68 12.56
C HIS A 86 -8.39 8.69 14.09
N HIS A 87 -7.65 9.61 14.70
CA HIS A 87 -7.55 9.70 16.16
C HIS A 87 -8.69 10.56 16.72
N PRO A 88 -9.33 10.19 17.86
CA PRO A 88 -10.41 10.99 18.48
C PRO A 88 -10.04 12.43 18.89
N ARG A 89 -8.76 12.79 18.79
CA ARG A 89 -8.25 14.13 19.16
C ARG A 89 -8.50 15.15 18.03
N THR A 90 -8.72 14.65 16.82
CA THR A 90 -8.75 15.38 15.55
C THR A 90 -10.02 15.06 14.76
N ALA A 91 -10.98 14.36 15.41
CA ALA A 91 -12.30 14.01 14.87
C ALA A 91 -13.37 15.03 15.29
#